data_AF-X1IH12-F1
#
_entry.id   AF-X1IH12-F1
#
_cell.length_a   1.000
_cell.length_b   1.000
_cell.length_c   1.000
_cell.angle_alpha   90.00
_cell.angle_beta   90.00
_cell.angle_gamma   90.00
#
_symmetry.space_group_name_H-M   'P 1'
#
loop_
_entity.id
_entity.type
_entity.pdbx_description
1 polymer ?
#
loop_
_entity_poly.entity_id
_entity_poly.type
_entity_poly.pdbx_seq_one_letter_code
_entity_poly.pdbx_strand_id
1 'polypeptide(L)'
;MNYKGNGEVILTNNEIYKCSFELYQKEDGRIFLLCKFTDDNNSIPSLILTRDFNAKQFKGKTTNDFECYTEKMILGDFPNIPNSEDCIMFYLYEIEIITSNKSDENGFCFKITNFCLNKFDNFELSLPNFFQGKNKKLNFLFKPLDNYEEINRNLRINRNVEVTSEIIYINNENLFSIEQIIEVIDDICHILSIANGTKIQWTSYKFNKDSYVHESI
;
A
#
# COMPACT_ATOMS: atom_id res chain seq x y z
N MET A 1 9.32 -0.68 0.21
CA MET A 1 8.81 0.72 0.19
C MET A 1 9.50 1.49 1.30
N ASN A 2 9.92 2.75 1.10
CA ASN A 2 10.59 3.55 2.13
C ASN A 2 10.19 5.03 2.01
N TYR A 3 9.65 5.61 3.08
CA TYR A 3 9.33 7.04 3.19
C TYR A 3 10.04 7.65 4.39
N LYS A 4 10.39 8.92 4.26
CA LYS A 4 10.93 9.73 5.36
C LYS A 4 10.13 11.00 5.50
N GLY A 5 10.06 11.56 6.71
CA GLY A 5 9.29 12.76 6.94
C GLY A 5 9.30 13.22 8.38
N ASN A 6 8.34 14.09 8.70
CA ASN A 6 8.07 14.55 10.07
C ASN A 6 6.64 14.22 10.42
N GLY A 7 6.40 13.88 11.69
CA GLY A 7 5.08 13.52 12.17
C GLY A 7 4.95 13.66 13.67
N GLU A 8 3.85 13.14 14.16
CA GLU A 8 3.48 13.15 15.56
C GLU A 8 2.91 11.79 15.95
N VAL A 9 3.33 11.31 17.12
CA VAL A 9 2.78 10.12 17.77
C VAL A 9 1.87 10.61 18.89
N ILE A 10 0.62 10.16 18.85
CA ILE A 10 -0.40 10.45 19.84
C ILE A 10 -0.53 9.23 20.74
N LEU A 11 -0.35 9.41 22.04
CA LEU A 11 -0.47 8.36 23.03
C LEU A 11 -1.93 8.15 23.48
N THR A 12 -2.21 7.06 24.20
CA THR A 12 -3.54 6.77 24.75
C THR A 12 -4.02 7.80 25.78
N ASN A 13 -3.10 8.51 26.44
CA ASN A 13 -3.40 9.66 27.31
C ASN A 13 -3.63 10.98 26.54
N ASN A 14 -3.66 10.93 25.20
CA ASN A 14 -3.75 12.07 24.26
C ASN A 14 -2.57 13.05 24.29
N GLU A 15 -1.43 12.68 24.90
CA GLU A 15 -0.19 13.42 24.72
C GLU A 15 0.32 13.25 23.29
N ILE A 16 0.89 14.32 22.75
CA ILE A 16 1.37 14.40 21.37
C ILE A 16 2.87 14.64 21.40
N TYR A 17 3.61 13.79 20.70
CA TYR A 17 5.06 13.85 20.63
C TYR A 17 5.51 13.99 19.18
N LYS A 18 6.27 15.06 18.89
CA LYS A 18 6.78 15.30 17.54
C LYS A 18 8.00 14.45 17.25
N CYS A 19 8.09 13.94 16.03
CA CYS A 19 9.21 13.13 15.59
C CYS A 19 9.55 13.35 14.12
N SER A 20 10.81 13.15 13.78
CA SER A 20 11.20 12.74 12.44
C SER A 20 10.97 11.24 12.31
N PHE A 21 10.56 10.76 11.14
CA PHE A 21 10.27 9.35 10.94
C PHE A 21 10.86 8.75 9.68
N GLU A 22 11.09 7.44 9.73
CA GLU A 22 11.32 6.57 8.57
C GLU A 22 10.29 5.43 8.59
N LEU A 23 9.53 5.29 7.51
CA LEU A 23 8.52 4.26 7.31
C LEU A 23 9.03 3.30 6.26
N TYR A 24 9.15 2.01 6.59
CA TYR A 24 9.56 1.00 5.62
C TYR A 24 8.75 -0.28 5.69
N GLN A 25 8.55 -0.89 4.52
CA GLN A 25 7.95 -2.21 4.38
C GLN A 25 9.01 -3.21 3.93
N LYS A 26 9.15 -4.32 4.68
CA LYS A 26 10.02 -5.44 4.34
C LYS A 26 9.43 -6.30 3.21
N GLU A 27 10.27 -7.13 2.59
CA GLU A 27 9.87 -8.08 1.55
C GLU A 27 8.80 -9.08 2.00
N ASP A 28 8.74 -9.36 3.30
CA ASP A 28 7.72 -10.21 3.92
C ASP A 28 6.39 -9.50 4.24
N GLY A 29 6.25 -8.24 3.81
CA GLY A 29 5.04 -7.43 3.98
C GLY A 29 4.95 -6.67 5.30
N ARG A 30 5.83 -6.95 6.28
CA ARG A 30 5.81 -6.25 7.59
C ARG A 30 6.18 -4.77 7.44
N ILE A 31 5.43 -3.91 8.13
CA ILE A 31 5.61 -2.46 8.12
C ILE A 31 6.20 -1.99 9.45
N PHE A 32 7.22 -1.14 9.35
CA PHE A 32 7.91 -0.57 10.49
C PHE A 32 7.95 0.95 10.38
N LEU A 33 7.70 1.61 11.50
CA LEU A 33 7.83 3.05 11.66
C LEU A 33 8.91 3.33 12.69
N LEU A 34 10.00 3.96 12.27
CA LEU A 34 11.06 4.45 13.15
C LEU A 34 10.83 5.91 13.42
N CYS A 35 10.63 6.28 14.68
CA CYS A 35 10.43 7.65 15.12
C CYS A 35 11.63 8.11 15.95
N LYS A 36 12.28 9.18 15.50
CA LYS A 36 13.24 9.93 16.30
C LYS A 36 12.56 11.20 16.80
N PHE A 37 12.30 11.25 18.10
CA PHE A 37 11.58 12.36 18.71
C PHE A 37 12.43 13.62 18.76
N THR A 38 11.78 14.76 18.54
CA THR A 38 12.44 16.06 18.41
C THR A 38 12.08 17.04 19.53
N ASP A 39 11.25 16.64 20.50
CA ASP A 39 10.90 17.51 21.61
C ASP A 39 12.02 17.50 22.67
N ASP A 40 12.47 18.70 23.05
CA ASP A 40 13.50 18.97 24.07
C ASP A 40 13.04 18.64 25.51
N ASN A 41 11.81 18.13 25.68
CA ASN A 41 11.32 17.69 26.96
C ASN A 41 11.95 16.33 27.29
N ASN A 42 12.87 16.31 28.26
CA ASN A 42 13.56 15.15 28.84
C ASN A 42 12.64 13.99 29.33
N SER A 43 11.34 14.03 29.08
CA SER A 43 10.33 13.04 29.49
C SER A 43 10.17 11.85 28.53
N ILE A 44 10.62 11.96 27.29
CA ILE A 44 10.48 10.87 26.29
C ILE A 44 11.29 9.63 26.69
N PRO A 45 12.57 9.73 27.09
CA PRO A 45 13.33 8.57 27.56
C PRO A 45 12.70 7.88 28.77
N SER A 46 12.09 8.64 29.70
CA SER A 46 11.45 8.05 30.89
C SER A 46 10.19 7.26 30.58
N LEU A 47 9.35 7.71 29.64
CA LEU A 47 8.10 7.01 29.27
C LEU A 47 8.36 5.70 28.51
N ILE A 48 9.43 5.66 27.72
CA ILE A 48 9.87 4.45 27.02
C ILE A 48 10.38 3.42 28.03
N LEU A 49 11.17 3.87 29.03
CA LEU A 49 11.73 3.01 30.06
C LEU A 49 10.67 2.41 30.99
N THR A 50 9.56 3.10 31.25
CA THR A 50 8.48 2.57 32.10
C THR A 50 7.52 1.63 31.36
N ARG A 51 7.66 1.45 30.04
CA ARG A 51 6.69 0.74 29.17
C ARG A 51 5.28 1.35 29.18
N ASP A 52 5.13 2.57 29.68
CA ASP A 52 3.85 3.30 29.64
C ASP A 52 3.62 4.00 28.29
N PHE A 53 4.57 3.84 27.35
CA PHE A 53 4.48 4.38 26.00
C PHE A 53 3.46 3.59 25.15
N ASN A 54 2.18 3.83 25.42
CA ASN A 54 1.06 3.24 24.67
C ASN A 54 0.67 4.18 23.54
N ALA A 55 1.25 3.96 22.37
CA ALA A 55 0.98 4.74 21.18
C ALA A 55 -0.42 4.37 20.63
N LYS A 56 -1.25 5.39 20.42
CA LYS A 56 -2.64 5.26 19.93
C LYS A 56 -2.74 5.52 18.44
N GLN A 57 -2.06 6.57 17.96
CA GLN A 57 -2.20 7.03 16.58
C GLN A 57 -0.91 7.71 16.12
N PHE A 58 -0.58 7.55 14.84
CA PHE A 58 0.50 8.29 14.18
C PHE A 58 -0.06 9.10 13.02
N LYS A 59 0.44 10.33 12.90
CA LYS A 59 0.18 11.23 11.76
C LYS A 59 1.50 11.80 11.28
N GLY A 60 1.75 11.78 9.98
CA GLY A 60 3.00 12.28 9.42
C GLY A 60 2.83 12.89 8.06
N LYS A 61 3.82 13.66 7.65
CA LYS A 61 4.00 14.13 6.28
C LYS A 61 5.38 13.73 5.79
N THR A 62 5.43 13.05 4.66
CA THR A 62 6.69 12.66 4.01
C THR A 62 7.40 13.87 3.41
N THR A 63 8.69 13.73 3.10
CA THR A 63 9.47 14.74 2.36
C THR A 63 8.92 15.02 0.96
N ASN A 64 8.08 14.13 0.44
CA ASN A 64 7.40 14.27 -0.86
C ASN A 64 5.97 14.81 -0.69
N ASP A 65 5.67 15.43 0.45
CA ASP A 65 4.37 16.02 0.78
C ASP A 65 3.17 15.05 0.86
N PHE A 66 3.42 13.74 0.94
CA PHE A 66 2.36 12.75 1.21
C PHE A 66 1.99 12.72 2.69
N GLU A 67 0.70 12.63 3.00
CA GLU A 67 0.24 12.46 4.39
C GLU A 67 0.25 10.97 4.75
N CYS A 68 0.60 10.64 5.99
CA CYS A 68 0.64 9.28 6.51
C CYS A 68 -0.20 9.19 7.78
N TYR A 69 -0.97 8.12 7.93
CA TYR A 69 -1.88 7.95 9.04
C TYR A 69 -2.01 6.48 9.48
N THR A 70 -2.02 6.21 10.78
CA THR A 70 -2.38 4.89 11.32
C THR A 70 -2.90 4.97 12.75
N GLU A 71 -3.84 4.10 13.10
CA GLU A 71 -4.29 3.85 14.48
C GLU A 71 -3.90 2.46 15.00
N LYS A 72 -3.27 1.62 14.16
CA LYS A 72 -2.94 0.24 14.50
C LYS A 72 -1.43 0.05 14.54
N MET A 73 -0.83 0.52 15.63
CA MET A 73 0.59 0.35 15.89
C MET A 73 0.86 -0.25 17.27
N ILE A 74 1.92 -1.02 17.36
CA ILE A 74 2.45 -1.55 18.63
C ILE A 74 3.92 -1.21 18.73
N LEU A 75 4.37 -0.96 19.96
CA LEU A 75 5.79 -0.76 20.24
C LEU A 75 6.56 -2.02 19.89
N GLY A 76 7.58 -1.90 19.04
CA GLY A 76 8.47 -3.02 18.70
C GLY A 76 9.48 -3.25 19.81
N ASP A 77 9.83 -4.52 20.07
CA ASP A 77 10.97 -4.85 20.92
C ASP A 77 12.26 -4.33 20.26
N PHE A 78 13.12 -3.69 21.06
CA PHE A 78 14.41 -3.17 20.63
C PHE A 78 15.46 -4.30 20.62
N PRO A 79 15.87 -4.87 19.47
CA PRO A 79 17.21 -5.44 19.40
C PRO A 79 18.18 -4.26 19.38
N ASN A 80 19.18 -4.24 20.28
CA ASN A 80 20.26 -3.24 20.33
C ASN A 80 20.71 -2.82 18.92
N ILE A 81 20.19 -1.71 18.40
CA ILE A 81 20.69 -1.09 17.18
C ILE A 81 21.87 -0.22 17.62
N PRO A 82 23.11 -0.51 17.19
CA PRO A 82 24.25 0.33 17.54
C PRO A 82 23.98 1.75 17.00
N ASN A 83 24.11 2.78 17.86
CA ASN A 83 23.89 4.20 17.57
C ASN A 83 22.44 4.72 17.51
N SER A 84 21.46 4.03 18.10
CA SER A 84 20.04 4.45 18.07
C SER A 84 19.51 5.00 19.42
N GLU A 85 20.30 5.79 20.14
CA GLU A 85 19.97 6.18 21.53
C GLU A 85 18.61 6.89 21.69
N ASP A 86 18.01 7.42 20.61
CA ASP A 86 16.75 8.19 20.67
C ASP A 86 15.67 7.77 19.64
N CYS A 87 15.77 6.56 19.07
CA CYS A 87 14.81 6.11 18.03
C CYS A 87 13.88 5.03 18.56
N ILE A 88 12.57 5.26 18.57
CA ILE A 88 11.57 4.21 18.83
C ILE A 88 11.15 3.54 17.53
N MET A 89 11.02 2.21 17.56
CA MET A 89 10.42 1.45 16.46
C MET A 89 8.99 1.01 16.81
N PHE A 90 8.06 1.21 15.90
CA PHE A 90 6.71 0.67 15.95
C PHE A 90 6.52 -0.37 14.84
N TYR A 91 5.83 -1.45 15.18
CA TYR A 91 5.25 -2.35 14.21
C TYR A 91 3.86 -1.84 13.84
N LEU A 92 3.61 -1.68 12.54
CA LEU A 92 2.30 -1.24 12.04
C LEU A 92 1.55 -2.43 11.44
N TYR A 93 0.28 -2.58 11.81
CA TYR A 93 -0.61 -3.53 11.13
C TYR A 93 -1.10 -2.95 9.80
N GLU A 94 -1.39 -1.65 9.78
CA GLU A 94 -1.82 -0.92 8.59
C GLU A 94 -1.26 0.50 8.61
N ILE A 95 -1.16 1.13 7.43
CA ILE A 95 -0.86 2.55 7.30
C ILE A 95 -1.55 3.10 6.05
N GLU A 96 -2.17 4.26 6.19
CA GLU A 96 -2.74 5.02 5.09
C GLU A 96 -1.71 6.05 4.60
N ILE A 97 -1.50 6.12 3.29
CA ILE A 97 -0.61 7.10 2.66
C ILE A 97 -1.39 7.89 1.61
N ILE A 98 -1.60 9.17 1.86
CA ILE A 98 -2.35 10.09 0.99
C ILE A 98 -1.35 10.83 0.10
N THR A 99 -1.33 10.51 -1.19
CA THR A 99 -0.46 11.17 -2.18
C THR A 99 -1.19 12.28 -2.91
N SER A 100 -0.58 13.46 -3.09
CA SER A 100 -1.16 14.59 -3.81
C SER A 100 -0.71 14.63 -5.28
N ASN A 101 -1.07 13.62 -6.09
CA ASN A 101 -0.77 13.63 -7.53
C ASN A 101 -2.04 13.78 -8.38
N LYS A 102 -2.07 14.86 -9.18
CA LYS A 102 -3.07 15.17 -10.20
C LYS A 102 -2.89 14.23 -11.41
N SER A 103 -3.77 13.25 -11.58
CA SER A 103 -3.92 12.52 -12.85
C SER A 103 -5.39 12.18 -13.08
N ASP A 104 -5.90 12.56 -14.26
CA ASP A 104 -7.31 12.61 -14.67
C ASP A 104 -8.03 11.24 -14.83
N GLU A 105 -7.54 10.16 -14.21
CA GLU A 105 -8.11 8.82 -14.38
C GLU A 105 -8.85 8.35 -13.13
N ASN A 106 -10.17 8.61 -13.06
CA ASN A 106 -11.02 8.07 -12.00
C ASN A 106 -11.13 6.53 -12.13
N GLY A 107 -10.78 5.73 -11.12
CA GLY A 107 -10.63 4.29 -11.22
C GLY A 107 -10.01 3.57 -10.02
N PHE A 108 -9.96 2.24 -10.04
CA PHE A 108 -9.20 1.43 -9.08
C PHE A 108 -8.04 0.74 -9.80
N CYS A 109 -6.84 0.79 -9.25
CA CYS A 109 -5.64 0.17 -9.83
C CYS A 109 -5.16 -0.98 -8.94
N PHE A 110 -5.22 -2.20 -9.45
CA PHE A 110 -4.84 -3.43 -8.77
C PHE A 110 -3.48 -3.91 -9.25
N LYS A 111 -2.57 -4.24 -8.34
CA LYS A 111 -1.29 -4.89 -8.68
C LYS A 111 -1.51 -6.39 -8.76
N ILE A 112 -1.15 -6.99 -9.90
CA ILE A 112 -1.31 -8.42 -10.16
C ILE A 112 0.03 -9.13 -10.33
N THR A 113 0.08 -10.38 -9.87
CA THR A 113 1.28 -11.20 -9.86
C THR A 113 1.32 -12.21 -11.01
N ASN A 114 2.52 -12.51 -11.49
CA ASN A 114 2.81 -13.60 -12.43
C ASN A 114 2.03 -13.56 -13.76
N PHE A 115 1.35 -12.46 -14.06
CA PHE A 115 0.64 -12.29 -15.32
C PHE A 115 1.62 -11.76 -16.37
N CYS A 116 1.98 -12.62 -17.31
CA CYS A 116 2.89 -12.28 -18.38
C CYS A 116 2.11 -11.93 -19.66
N LEU A 117 1.94 -10.66 -19.96
CA LEU A 117 1.50 -10.19 -21.27
C LEU A 117 2.53 -10.56 -22.34
N ASN A 118 2.09 -11.24 -23.41
CA ASN A 118 2.94 -11.62 -24.54
C ASN A 118 3.38 -10.42 -25.40
N LYS A 119 2.81 -9.24 -25.17
CA LYS A 119 3.17 -7.96 -25.80
C LYS A 119 3.28 -6.91 -24.70
N PHE A 120 4.26 -6.02 -24.82
CA PHE A 120 4.53 -4.92 -23.87
C PHE A 120 3.49 -3.80 -23.91
N ASP A 121 2.43 -3.98 -24.67
CA ASP A 121 1.41 -2.96 -24.86
C ASP A 121 0.31 -3.13 -23.81
N ASN A 122 -0.26 -2.01 -23.42
CA ASN A 122 -1.45 -2.01 -22.60
C ASN A 122 -2.58 -2.75 -23.33
N PHE A 123 -3.40 -3.48 -22.58
CA PHE A 123 -4.55 -4.20 -23.12
C PHE A 123 -5.84 -3.78 -22.42
N GLU A 124 -6.86 -3.42 -23.19
CA GLU A 124 -8.17 -3.07 -22.67
C GLU A 124 -9.12 -4.27 -22.70
N LEU A 125 -9.80 -4.50 -21.58
CA LEU A 125 -10.84 -5.51 -21.41
C LEU A 125 -12.16 -4.81 -21.06
N SER A 126 -13.16 -4.95 -21.94
CA SER A 126 -14.53 -4.53 -21.66
C SER A 126 -15.41 -5.73 -21.35
N LEU A 127 -15.88 -5.86 -20.11
CA LEU A 127 -16.80 -6.90 -19.70
C LEU A 127 -18.25 -6.38 -19.70
N PRO A 128 -19.22 -7.14 -20.24
CA PRO A 128 -20.63 -6.80 -20.08
C PRO A 128 -21.02 -6.87 -18.60
N ASN A 129 -21.67 -5.81 -18.09
CA ASN A 129 -22.18 -5.78 -16.74
C ASN A 129 -23.54 -6.50 -16.67
N PHE A 130 -23.58 -7.66 -16.01
CA PHE A 130 -24.83 -8.38 -15.75
C PHE A 130 -25.52 -7.96 -14.45
N PHE A 131 -24.86 -7.20 -13.56
CA PHE A 131 -25.35 -6.94 -12.20
C PHE A 131 -26.58 -6.03 -12.12
N GLN A 132 -27.00 -5.33 -13.19
CA GLN A 132 -28.12 -4.36 -13.11
C GLN A 132 -29.09 -4.33 -14.30
N GLY A 133 -29.08 -5.32 -15.21
CA GLY A 133 -29.98 -5.31 -16.37
C GLY A 133 -29.83 -4.09 -17.30
N LYS A 134 -28.76 -3.30 -17.12
CA LYS A 134 -28.35 -2.21 -17.99
C LYS A 134 -27.15 -2.71 -18.79
N ASN A 135 -27.17 -2.54 -20.12
CA ASN A 135 -26.06 -2.86 -21.03
C ASN A 135 -24.83 -1.94 -20.81
N LYS A 136 -24.34 -1.84 -19.57
CA LYS A 136 -23.12 -1.10 -19.24
C LYS A 136 -21.92 -2.04 -19.36
N LYS A 137 -20.77 -1.48 -19.69
CA LYS A 137 -19.51 -2.22 -19.78
C LYS A 137 -18.62 -1.82 -18.61
N LEU A 138 -18.00 -2.80 -17.96
CA LEU A 138 -16.87 -2.59 -17.07
C LEU A 138 -15.62 -2.53 -17.93
N ASN A 139 -14.85 -1.46 -17.83
CA ASN A 139 -13.64 -1.29 -18.62
C ASN A 139 -12.42 -1.44 -17.70
N PHE A 140 -11.49 -2.29 -18.09
CA PHE A 140 -10.24 -2.54 -17.39
C PHE A 140 -9.08 -2.33 -18.35
N LEU A 141 -8.04 -1.64 -17.91
CA LEU A 141 -6.79 -1.47 -18.62
C LEU A 141 -5.70 -2.28 -17.92
N PHE A 142 -5.13 -3.25 -18.61
CA PHE A 142 -3.97 -4.01 -18.15
C PHE A 142 -2.73 -3.27 -18.61
N LYS A 143 -1.85 -2.93 -17.66
CA LYS A 143 -0.62 -2.21 -17.91
C LYS A 143 0.56 -3.01 -17.35
N PRO A 144 1.54 -3.41 -18.16
CA PRO A 144 2.78 -3.99 -17.63
C PRO A 144 3.55 -2.96 -16.81
N LEU A 145 4.31 -3.41 -15.81
CA LEU A 145 5.21 -2.53 -15.06
C LEU A 145 6.40 -2.05 -15.94
N ASP A 146 6.98 -0.90 -15.60
CA ASP A 146 8.06 -0.28 -16.40
C ASP A 146 9.29 -1.20 -16.58
N ASN A 147 9.57 -2.09 -15.61
CA ASN A 147 10.66 -3.06 -15.64
C ASN A 147 10.19 -4.50 -15.97
N TYR A 148 9.08 -4.64 -16.69
CA TYR A 148 8.44 -5.92 -16.95
C TYR A 148 9.35 -6.98 -17.61
N GLU A 149 10.31 -6.61 -18.48
CA GLU A 149 11.27 -7.57 -19.05
C GLU A 149 12.15 -8.24 -17.99
N GLU A 150 12.62 -7.45 -17.02
CA GLU A 150 13.47 -7.94 -15.93
C GLU A 150 12.67 -8.85 -15.01
N ILE A 151 11.47 -8.42 -14.63
CA ILE A 151 10.54 -9.20 -13.81
C ILE A 151 10.21 -10.53 -14.50
N ASN A 152 9.86 -10.51 -15.79
CA ASN A 152 9.54 -11.73 -16.53
C ASN A 152 10.75 -12.67 -16.64
N ARG A 153 11.96 -12.13 -16.82
CA ARG A 153 13.20 -12.92 -16.79
C ARG A 153 13.39 -13.58 -15.41
N ASN A 154 13.21 -12.83 -14.33
CA ASN A 154 13.33 -13.35 -12.96
C ASN A 154 12.28 -14.41 -12.66
N LEU A 155 11.03 -14.22 -13.09
CA LEU A 155 9.97 -15.22 -12.95
C LEU A 155 10.30 -16.53 -13.66
N ARG A 156 10.88 -16.48 -14.86
CA ARG A 156 11.28 -17.68 -15.61
C ARG A 156 12.43 -18.43 -14.95
N ILE A 157 13.38 -17.70 -14.34
CA ILE A 157 14.57 -18.28 -13.71
C ILE A 157 14.23 -18.81 -12.31
N ASN A 158 13.59 -17.99 -11.48
CA ASN A 158 13.42 -18.25 -10.05
C ASN A 158 12.08 -18.88 -9.69
N ARG A 159 11.07 -18.84 -10.59
CA ARG A 159 9.69 -19.26 -10.32
C ARG A 159 9.09 -18.61 -9.06
N ASN A 160 9.52 -17.38 -8.76
CA ASN A 160 9.02 -16.59 -7.64
C ASN A 160 7.61 -16.05 -7.90
N VAL A 161 7.02 -15.44 -6.88
CA VAL A 161 5.79 -14.63 -7.02
C VAL A 161 6.23 -13.17 -7.11
N GLU A 162 6.01 -12.54 -8.25
CA GLU A 162 6.35 -11.12 -8.47
C GLU A 162 5.17 -10.38 -9.07
N VAL A 163 5.01 -9.11 -8.69
CA VAL A 163 4.05 -8.21 -9.33
C VAL A 163 4.55 -7.93 -10.74
N THR A 164 3.74 -8.20 -11.75
CA THR A 164 4.14 -8.05 -13.16
C THR A 164 3.37 -6.96 -13.88
N SER A 165 2.17 -6.65 -13.42
CA SER A 165 1.25 -5.75 -14.12
C SER A 165 0.27 -5.09 -13.16
N GLU A 166 -0.39 -4.06 -13.66
CA GLU A 166 -1.50 -3.38 -13.03
C GLU A 166 -2.78 -3.62 -13.83
N ILE A 167 -3.91 -3.82 -13.15
CA ILE A 167 -5.25 -3.75 -13.74
C ILE A 167 -5.91 -2.46 -13.26
N ILE A 168 -6.22 -1.55 -14.16
CA ILE A 168 -6.86 -0.28 -13.88
C ILE A 168 -8.32 -0.37 -14.31
N TYR A 169 -9.23 -0.43 -13.35
CA TYR A 169 -10.66 -0.24 -13.59
C TYR A 169 -10.92 1.23 -13.91
N ILE A 170 -11.46 1.52 -15.09
CA ILE A 170 -11.78 2.88 -15.55
C ILE A 170 -13.20 3.20 -15.12
N ASN A 171 -13.34 4.05 -14.10
CA ASN A 171 -14.60 4.39 -13.48
C ASN A 171 -15.29 5.54 -14.22
N ASN A 172 -16.12 5.19 -15.21
CA ASN A 172 -16.81 6.18 -16.02
C ASN A 172 -17.99 6.88 -15.31
N GLU A 173 -18.60 6.29 -14.27
CA GLU A 173 -19.88 6.79 -13.73
C GLU A 173 -20.13 6.59 -12.22
N ASN A 174 -19.13 6.20 -11.41
CA ASN A 174 -19.25 5.91 -9.95
C ASN A 174 -20.39 4.94 -9.60
N LEU A 175 -20.61 3.91 -10.41
CA LEU A 175 -21.78 3.02 -10.28
C LEU A 175 -21.54 1.78 -9.44
N PHE A 176 -20.28 1.42 -9.20
CA PHE A 176 -19.90 0.15 -8.60
C PHE A 176 -19.16 0.41 -7.30
N SER A 177 -19.50 -0.37 -6.29
CA SER A 177 -18.75 -0.37 -5.04
C SER A 177 -17.40 -1.06 -5.24
N ILE A 178 -16.42 -0.78 -4.38
CA ILE A 178 -15.12 -1.42 -4.45
C ILE A 178 -15.23 -2.94 -4.28
N GLU A 179 -16.13 -3.41 -3.43
CA GLU A 179 -16.36 -4.85 -3.20
C GLU A 179 -16.79 -5.55 -4.50
N GLN A 180 -17.67 -4.92 -5.28
CA GLN A 180 -18.09 -5.45 -6.59
C GLN A 180 -16.94 -5.46 -7.61
N ILE A 181 -16.05 -4.47 -7.56
CA ILE A 181 -14.87 -4.45 -8.44
C ILE A 181 -13.87 -5.52 -8.02
N ILE A 182 -13.65 -5.73 -6.72
CA ILE A 182 -12.78 -6.78 -6.19
C ILE A 182 -13.27 -8.16 -6.63
N GLU A 183 -14.58 -8.45 -6.52
CA GLU A 183 -15.15 -9.72 -7.00
C GLU A 183 -14.84 -9.96 -8.48
N VAL A 184 -14.98 -8.93 -9.33
CA VAL A 184 -14.67 -9.04 -10.75
C VAL A 184 -13.16 -9.23 -10.99
N ILE A 185 -12.31 -8.56 -10.21
CA ILE A 185 -10.85 -8.72 -10.31
C ILE A 185 -10.42 -10.12 -9.86
N ASP A 186 -11.06 -10.69 -8.83
CA ASP A 186 -10.85 -12.07 -8.40
C ASP A 186 -11.21 -13.06 -9.51
N ASP A 187 -12.38 -12.88 -10.14
CA ASP A 187 -12.80 -13.70 -11.28
C ASP A 187 -11.82 -13.59 -12.46
N ILE A 188 -11.38 -12.37 -12.79
CA ILE A 188 -10.36 -12.14 -13.82
C ILE A 188 -9.06 -12.88 -13.45
N CYS A 189 -8.55 -12.71 -12.24
CA CYS A 189 -7.32 -13.38 -11.79
C CYS A 189 -7.46 -14.91 -11.83
N HIS A 190 -8.63 -15.43 -11.46
CA HIS A 190 -8.93 -16.86 -11.50
C HIS A 190 -8.90 -17.39 -12.95
N ILE A 191 -9.59 -16.74 -13.86
CA ILE A 191 -9.63 -17.12 -15.28
C ILE A 191 -8.23 -17.05 -15.90
N LEU A 192 -7.49 -15.97 -15.62
CA LEU A 192 -6.12 -15.81 -16.09
C LEU A 192 -5.20 -16.89 -15.53
N SER A 193 -5.40 -17.29 -14.27
CA SER A 193 -4.62 -18.36 -13.65
C SER A 193 -4.81 -19.69 -14.38
N ILE A 194 -6.06 -20.04 -14.69
CA ILE A 194 -6.41 -21.24 -15.45
C ILE A 194 -5.78 -21.18 -16.85
N ALA A 195 -5.96 -20.04 -17.54
CA ALA A 195 -5.49 -19.88 -18.92
C ALA A 195 -3.95 -19.97 -19.04
N ASN A 196 -3.22 -19.46 -18.06
CA ASN A 196 -1.75 -19.45 -18.07
C ASN A 196 -1.12 -20.66 -17.35
N GLY A 197 -1.91 -21.50 -16.67
CA GLY A 197 -1.39 -22.62 -15.88
C GLY A 197 -0.50 -22.19 -14.71
N THR A 198 -0.65 -20.96 -14.22
CA THR A 198 0.11 -20.39 -13.10
C THR A 198 -0.82 -19.61 -12.18
N LYS A 199 -0.50 -19.53 -10.88
CA LYS A 199 -1.31 -18.74 -9.95
C LYS A 199 -1.08 -17.24 -10.20
N ILE A 200 -2.14 -16.55 -10.59
CA ILE A 200 -2.24 -15.10 -10.73
C ILE A 200 -3.21 -14.61 -9.66
N GLN A 201 -2.79 -13.63 -8.89
CA GLN A 201 -3.59 -13.00 -7.84
C GLN A 201 -3.24 -11.52 -7.79
N TRP A 202 -4.18 -10.68 -7.38
CA TRP A 202 -3.88 -9.32 -6.99
C TRP A 202 -3.29 -9.27 -5.57
N THR A 203 -2.47 -8.26 -5.28
CA THR A 203 -1.77 -8.13 -3.98
C THR A 203 -2.11 -6.83 -3.25
N SER A 204 -2.46 -5.80 -3.99
CA SER A 204 -2.85 -4.50 -3.44
C SER A 204 -3.68 -3.76 -4.47
N TYR A 205 -4.49 -2.81 -4.03
CA TYR A 205 -5.15 -1.87 -4.92
C TYR A 205 -5.07 -0.44 -4.39
N LYS A 206 -5.20 0.54 -5.29
CA LYS A 206 -5.32 1.96 -4.96
C LYS A 206 -6.50 2.56 -5.70
N PHE A 207 -7.19 3.51 -5.08
CA PHE A 207 -8.22 4.29 -5.78
C PHE A 207 -7.57 5.50 -6.45
N ASN A 208 -7.59 5.52 -7.77
CA ASN A 208 -7.28 6.71 -8.54
C ASN A 208 -8.58 7.54 -8.60
N LYS A 209 -8.82 8.49 -7.69
CA LYS A 209 -9.88 9.50 -7.88
C LYS A 209 -9.49 10.71 -7.09
N ASP A 210 -8.57 11.52 -7.60
CA ASP A 210 -7.85 12.48 -6.75
C ASP A 210 -7.53 11.82 -5.38
N SER A 211 -6.80 10.70 -5.51
CA SER A 211 -6.07 9.94 -4.49
C SER A 211 -6.61 9.91 -3.05
N TYR A 212 -7.37 8.85 -2.75
CA TYR A 212 -7.40 8.23 -1.43
C TYR A 212 -6.90 6.79 -1.58
N VAL A 213 -5.69 6.50 -1.08
CA VAL A 213 -5.21 5.11 -1.00
C VAL A 213 -5.61 4.57 0.36
N HIS A 214 -6.61 3.69 0.38
CA HIS A 214 -6.89 2.84 1.53
C HIS A 214 -6.00 1.60 1.39
N GLU A 215 -4.84 1.59 2.05
CA GLU A 215 -4.00 0.40 2.22
C GLU A 215 -4.43 -0.29 3.51
N SER A 216 -5.44 -1.15 3.43
CA SER A 216 -5.78 -2.10 4.49
C SER A 216 -5.04 -3.40 4.23
N ILE A 217 -4.16 -3.82 5.15
CA ILE A 217 -3.49 -5.13 5.15
C ILE A 217 -4.16 -6.04 6.17
#